data_AF-A0A850HKP6-F1
#
_entry.id   AF-A0A850HKP6-F1
#
_cell.length_a   1.000
_cell.length_b   1.000
_cell.length_c   1.000
_cell.angle_alpha   90.00
_cell.angle_beta   90.00
_cell.angle_gamma   90.00
#
_symmetry.space_group_name_H-M   'P 1'
#
loop_
_entity.id
_entity.type
_entity.pdbx_description
1 polymer ?
#
loop_
_entity_poly.entity_id
_entity_poly.type
_entity_poly.pdbx_seq_one_letter_code
_entity_poly.pdbx_strand_id
1 'polypeptide(L)' 'MTTKHKDVTERLLQINPALANQARKVLDLNKSERHIRGGMATREKYLHIGQR' A
#
# COMPACT_ATOMS: atom_id res chain seq x y z
N MET A 1 9.44 5.71 -5.43
CA MET A 1 8.38 5.09 -6.26
C MET A 1 8.90 3.76 -6.78
N THR A 2 8.23 2.64 -6.49
CA THR A 2 8.63 1.31 -7.00
C THR A 2 8.09 1.11 -8.42
N THR A 3 8.69 0.20 -9.19
CA THR A 3 8.24 -0.14 -10.56
C THR A 3 6.77 -0.54 -10.61
N LYS A 4 6.30 -1.35 -9.66
CA LYS A 4 4.88 -1.71 -9.51
C LYS A 4 3.97 -0.49 -9.27
N HIS A 5 4.41 0.47 -8.46
CA HIS A 5 3.65 1.70 -8.28
C HIS A 5 3.52 2.48 -9.58
N LYS A 6 4.60 2.59 -10.35
CA LYS A 6 4.62 3.31 -11.63
C LYS A 6 3.64 2.71 -12.64
N ASP A 7 3.60 1.39 -12.75
CA ASP A 7 2.67 0.71 -13.66
C ASP A 7 1.20 0.90 -13.27
N VAL A 8 0.87 0.81 -11.98
CA VAL A 8 -0.53 0.90 -11.52
C VAL A 8 -1.06 2.33 -11.55
N THR A 9 -0.22 3.35 -11.32
CA THR A 9 -0.70 4.74 -11.29
C THR A 9 -0.57 5.50 -12.60
N GLU A 10 0.40 5.16 -13.45
CA GLU A 10 0.69 5.90 -14.68
C GLU A 10 0.27 5.10 -15.92
N ARG A 11 0.85 3.89 -16.09
CA ARG A 11 0.64 3.07 -17.29
C ARG A 11 -0.78 2.52 -17.39
N LEU A 12 -1.34 2.04 -16.27
CA LEU A 12 -2.68 1.47 -16.22
C LEU A 12 -3.75 2.51 -16.58
N LEU A 13 -3.55 3.77 -16.21
CA LEU A 13 -4.46 4.86 -16.56
C LEU A 13 -4.51 5.07 -18.08
N GLN A 14 -3.38 4.92 -18.78
CA GLN A 14 -3.31 5.07 -20.23
C GLN A 14 -3.91 3.86 -20.99
N ILE A 15 -3.75 2.65 -20.45
CA ILE A 15 -4.22 1.41 -21.10
C ILE A 15 -5.69 1.13 -20.79
N ASN A 16 -6.10 1.28 -19.52
CA ASN A 16 -7.45 0.98 -19.06
C ASN A 16 -7.87 1.94 -17.92
N PRO A 17 -8.43 3.11 -18.26
CA PRO A 17 -8.85 4.11 -17.29
C PRO A 17 -9.89 3.61 -16.28
N ALA A 18 -10.80 2.72 -16.71
CA ALA A 18 -11.83 2.15 -15.84
C ALA A 18 -11.21 1.29 -14.72
N LEU A 19 -10.26 0.42 -15.07
CA LEU A 19 -9.54 -0.39 -14.10
C LEU A 19 -8.62 0.45 -13.20
N ALA A 20 -7.99 1.48 -13.75
CA ALA A 20 -7.17 2.42 -12.96
C ALA A 20 -8.00 3.13 -11.86
N ASN A 21 -9.23 3.53 -12.18
CA ASN A 21 -10.14 4.14 -11.21
C ASN A 21 -10.57 3.16 -10.10
N GLN A 22 -10.72 1.87 -10.42
CA GLN A 22 -10.99 0.85 -9.39
C GLN A 22 -9.77 0.63 -8.50
N ALA A 23 -8.58 0.52 -9.09
CA ALA A 23 -7.33 0.38 -8.35
C ALA A 23 -7.06 1.59 -7.43
N ARG A 24 -7.41 2.81 -7.87
CA ARG A 24 -7.29 4.02 -7.07
C ARG A 24 -8.02 3.91 -5.74
N LYS A 25 -9.27 3.43 -5.73
CA LYS A 25 -10.06 3.25 -4.49
C LYS A 25 -9.35 2.34 -3.49
N VAL A 26 -8.78 1.24 -3.97
CA VAL A 26 -8.02 0.28 -3.13
C VAL A 26 -6.73 0.91 -2.62
N LEU A 27 -6.01 1.66 -3.46
CA LEU A 27 -4.79 2.37 -3.05
C LEU A 27 -5.06 3.43 -1.98
N ASP A 28 -6.17 4.15 -2.10
CA ASP A 28 -6.54 5.19 -1.14
C ASP A 28 -6.91 4.59 0.23
N LEU A 29 -7.65 3.48 0.25
CA LEU A 29 -7.92 2.71 1.47
C LEU A 29 -6.60 2.20 2.10
N ASN A 30 -5.74 1.58 1.29
CA ASN A 30 -4.45 1.09 1.78
C ASN A 30 -3.58 2.20 2.39
N LYS A 31 -3.70 3.42 1.85
CA LYS A 31 -2.96 4.61 2.33
C LYS A 31 -3.54 5.14 3.64
N SER A 32 -4.86 5.15 3.81
CA SER A 32 -5.49 5.56 5.08
C SER A 32 -5.15 4.59 6.22
N GLU A 33 -5.16 3.28 5.93
CA GLU A 33 -4.86 2.24 6.92
C GLU A 33 -3.37 2.07 7.22
N ARG A 34 -2.48 2.67 6.41
CA ARG A 34 -1.02 2.48 6.52
C ARG A 34 -0.49 2.82 7.90
N HIS A 35 -1.01 3.85 8.55
CA HIS A 35 -0.54 4.27 9.87
C HIS A 35 -0.93 3.26 10.96
N ILE A 36 -2.12 2.66 10.87
CA ILE A 36 -2.56 1.58 11.76
C ILE A 36 -1.63 0.37 11.60
N ARG A 37 -1.37 -0.03 10.35
CA ARG A 37 -0.43 -1.12 10.04
C ARG A 37 0.99 -0.83 10.53
N GLY A 38 1.46 0.41 10.40
CA GLY A 38 2.78 0.83 10.91
C GLY A 38 2.88 0.74 12.44
N GLY A 39 1.81 1.10 13.16
CA GLY A 39 1.74 0.93 14.61
C GLY A 39 1.81 -0.54 15.02
N MET A 40 1.05 -1.41 14.35
CA MET A 40 1.09 -2.87 14.59
C MET A 40 2.48 -3.44 14.31
N ALA A 41 3.11 -3.09 13.17
CA ALA A 41 4.44 -3.56 12.82
C ALA A 41 5.51 -3.13 13.85
N THR A 42 5.40 -1.92 14.41
CA THR A 42 6.31 -1.46 15.47
C THR A 42 6.13 -2.28 16.74
N ARG A 43 4.87 -2.50 17.16
CA ARG A 43 4.56 -3.34 18.33
C ARG A 43 5.09 -4.76 18.16
N GLU A 44 4.83 -5.39 17.02
CA GLU A 44 5.32 -6.74 16.70
C GLU A 44 6.85 -6.83 16.71
N LYS A 45 7.55 -5.84 16.13
CA LYS A 45 9.02 -5.78 16.16
C LYS A 45 9.55 -5.87 17.60
N TYR A 46 9.00 -5.10 18.53
CA TYR A 46 9.48 -5.11 19.92
C TYR A 46 9.06 -6.38 20.67
N LEU A 47 7.88 -6.93 20.40
CA LEU A 47 7.46 -8.23 20.96
C LEU A 47 8.40 -9.36 20.52
N HIS A 48 8.83 -9.39 19.26
CA HIS A 48 9.73 -10.42 18.75
C HIS A 48 11.20 -10.21 19.17
N ILE A 49 11.64 -8.96 19.36
CA ILE A 49 12.99 -8.68 19.90
C ILE A 49 13.10 -9.15 21.36
N GLY A 50 12.04 -9.01 22.16
CA GLY A 50 12.03 -9.48 23.55
C GLY A 50 11.87 -11.00 23.73
N GLN A 51 11.66 -11.75 22.64
CA GLN A 51 11.53 -13.23 22.63
C GLN A 51 12.81 -13.95 22.20
N ARG A 52 13.92 -13.22 22.03
CA ARG A 52 15.27 -13.74 21.80
C ARG A 52 16.12 -13.57 23.04
#